data_AF-A0A6V8R3Q0-F1
#
_entry.id   AF-A0A6V8R3Q0-F1
#
_cell.length_a   1.000
_cell.length_b   1.000
_cell.length_c   1.000
_cell.angle_alpha   90.00
_cell.angle_beta   90.00
_cell.angle_gamma   90.00
#
_symmetry.space_group_name_H-M   'P 1'
#
loop_
_entity.id
_entity.type
_entity.pdbx_description
1 polymer ?
#
loop_
_entity_poly.entity_id
_entity_poly.type
_entity_poly.pdbx_seq_one_letter_code
_entity_poly.pdbx_strand_id
1 'polypeptide(L)'
;MRLLSTKALEFCDFLGTDIPQYAILSHRWERDEISYQDMAKEMERNNNTWPGSTDVLQKQGYRKISEFRRLALKDGYEYIWVDTCCIDKTSSAELQEAINSMYQWYWNSDVCYAYLSDASVPTDRTDADGRLLFKPSDLQPFQRSQWFTRGWTLQELLAPRALIFVDQTWKKFGTAYDLENFIETATMYVLGCNPNDD
;
A
#
# COMPACT_ATOMS: atom_id res chain seq x y z
N MET A 1 -14.43 1.30 11.07
CA MET A 1 -13.31 1.45 10.11
C MET A 1 -13.50 2.76 9.37
N ARG A 2 -12.45 3.57 9.23
CA ARG A 2 -12.47 4.80 8.45
C ARG A 2 -11.80 4.58 7.10
N LEU A 3 -12.44 5.00 6.01
CA LEU A 3 -11.90 4.98 4.65
C LEU A 3 -11.76 6.40 4.12
N LEU A 4 -10.87 6.60 3.16
CA LEU A 4 -10.68 7.86 2.46
C LEU A 4 -11.28 7.76 1.06
N SER A 5 -12.12 8.73 0.68
CA SER A 5 -12.72 8.80 -0.65
C SER A 5 -11.66 9.06 -1.72
N THR A 6 -11.77 8.36 -2.85
CA THR A 6 -10.93 8.62 -4.02
C THR A 6 -11.47 9.76 -4.86
N LYS A 7 -12.74 10.17 -4.72
CA LYS A 7 -13.34 11.25 -5.52
C LYS A 7 -13.18 12.61 -4.82
N ALA A 8 -13.47 12.67 -3.53
CA ALA A 8 -13.31 13.85 -2.68
C ALA A 8 -12.22 13.61 -1.64
N LEU A 9 -11.59 14.66 -1.11
CA LEU A 9 -10.68 14.52 0.03
C LEU A 9 -11.55 14.50 1.29
N GLU A 10 -12.09 13.33 1.62
CA GLU A 10 -13.06 13.14 2.70
C GLU A 10 -12.91 11.78 3.35
N PHE A 11 -12.95 11.73 4.68
CA PHE A 11 -13.03 10.50 5.44
C PHE A 11 -14.49 10.05 5.62
N CYS A 12 -14.72 8.76 5.44
CA CYS A 12 -16.00 8.12 5.65
C CYS A 12 -15.86 6.99 6.67
N ASP A 13 -16.62 7.05 7.76
CA ASP A 13 -16.65 6.01 8.79
C ASP A 13 -17.72 4.96 8.46
N PHE A 14 -17.30 3.70 8.49
CA PHE A 14 -18.14 2.52 8.25
C PHE A 14 -18.10 1.60 9.47
N LEU A 15 -19.26 1.10 9.88
CA LEU A 15 -19.43 0.26 11.07
C LEU A 15 -19.95 -1.12 10.68
N GLY A 16 -19.51 -2.15 11.41
CA GLY A 16 -19.99 -3.52 11.24
C GLY A 16 -19.67 -4.09 9.86
N THR A 17 -20.70 -4.63 9.19
CA THR A 17 -20.59 -5.32 7.90
C THR A 17 -20.82 -4.42 6.69
N ASP A 18 -21.25 -3.18 6.89
CA ASP A 18 -21.62 -2.24 5.81
C ASP A 18 -20.38 -1.50 5.28
N ILE A 19 -19.28 -2.23 5.10
CA ILE A 19 -18.03 -1.70 4.57
C ILE A 19 -18.06 -1.87 3.04
N PRO A 20 -17.93 -0.78 2.25
CA PRO A 20 -17.95 -0.85 0.80
C PRO A 20 -16.68 -1.53 0.28
N GLN A 21 -16.61 -1.79 -1.02
CA GLN A 21 -15.37 -2.22 -1.66
C GLN A 21 -14.28 -1.15 -1.54
N TYR A 22 -13.05 -1.57 -1.26
CA TYR A 22 -11.92 -0.65 -1.08
C TYR A 22 -10.58 -1.30 -1.43
N ALA A 23 -9.64 -0.44 -1.83
CA ALA A 23 -8.25 -0.81 -1.95
C ALA A 23 -7.47 -0.44 -0.67
N ILE A 24 -6.54 -1.28 -0.26
CA ILE A 24 -5.70 -1.05 0.92
C ILE A 24 -4.23 -0.85 0.51
N LEU A 25 -3.52 0.07 1.17
CA LEU A 25 -2.09 0.30 0.92
C LEU A 25 -1.25 -0.39 1.99
N SER A 26 -0.47 -1.37 1.57
CA SER A 26 0.67 -1.87 2.31
C SER A 26 1.91 -1.08 1.89
N HIS A 27 2.57 -0.42 2.84
CA HIS A 27 3.75 0.37 2.54
C HIS A 27 4.66 0.49 3.75
N ARG A 28 5.93 0.82 3.51
CA ARG A 28 6.84 1.22 4.57
C ARG A 28 6.65 2.70 4.89
N TRP A 29 6.56 3.01 6.17
CA TRP A 29 6.57 4.39 6.65
C TRP A 29 7.94 5.01 6.38
N GLU A 30 7.92 6.19 5.78
CA GLU A 30 9.10 6.95 5.44
C GLU A 30 9.12 8.27 6.21
N ARG A 31 9.89 9.25 5.73
CA ARG A 31 9.88 10.59 6.29
C ARG A 31 8.62 11.32 5.84
N ASP A 32 8.14 12.22 6.67
CA ASP A 32 7.02 13.10 6.38
C ASP A 32 5.73 12.35 5.98
N GLU A 33 5.47 11.21 6.65
CA GLU A 33 4.18 10.54 6.56
C GLU A 33 3.06 11.46 7.05
N ILE A 34 1.92 11.33 6.40
CA ILE A 34 0.74 12.11 6.72
C ILE A 34 -0.07 11.40 7.79
N SER A 35 -0.29 12.09 8.90
CA SER A 35 -1.22 11.65 9.94
C SER A 35 -2.68 11.93 9.58
N TYR A 36 -3.61 11.34 10.35
CA TYR A 36 -5.02 11.70 10.30
C TYR A 36 -5.23 13.22 10.47
N GLN A 37 -4.54 13.84 11.43
CA GLN A 37 -4.66 15.26 11.76
C GLN A 37 -4.13 16.15 10.63
N ASP A 38 -3.02 15.76 9.99
CA ASP A 38 -2.53 16.47 8.81
C ASP A 38 -3.58 16.46 7.70
N MET A 39 -4.24 15.32 7.50
CA MET A 39 -5.22 15.18 6.43
C MET A 39 -6.53 15.91 6.72
N ALA A 40 -7.02 15.87 7.96
CA ALA A 40 -8.16 16.65 8.41
C ALA A 40 -7.94 18.17 8.19
N LYS A 41 -6.75 18.69 8.50
CA LYS A 41 -6.41 20.11 8.24
C LYS A 41 -6.45 20.45 6.75
N GLU A 42 -6.02 19.53 5.89
CA GLU A 42 -6.07 19.74 4.44
C GLU A 42 -7.49 19.67 3.89
N MET A 43 -8.36 18.83 4.46
CA MET A 43 -9.80 18.80 4.15
C MET A 43 -10.44 20.16 4.41
N GLU A 44 -10.21 20.73 5.59
CA GLU A 44 -10.72 22.06 5.97
C GLU A 44 -10.19 23.15 5.04
N ARG A 45 -8.89 23.13 4.73
CA ARG A 45 -8.25 24.14 3.86
C ARG A 45 -8.75 24.10 2.42
N ASN A 46 -9.04 22.93 1.89
CA ASN A 46 -9.39 22.74 0.48
C ASN A 46 -10.88 22.44 0.26
N ASN A 47 -11.73 22.67 1.27
CA ASN A 47 -13.17 22.40 1.22
C ASN A 47 -13.47 20.97 0.68
N ASN A 48 -12.83 19.97 1.30
CA ASN A 48 -12.90 18.55 0.95
C ASN A 48 -12.54 18.21 -0.50
N THR A 49 -11.79 19.09 -1.18
CA THR A 49 -11.33 18.85 -2.55
C THR A 49 -9.86 18.43 -2.53
N TRP A 50 -9.50 17.45 -3.36
CA TRP A 50 -8.10 17.09 -3.54
C TRP A 50 -7.32 18.28 -4.12
N PRO A 51 -6.26 18.76 -3.46
CA PRO A 51 -5.46 19.89 -3.91
C PRO A 51 -4.75 19.57 -5.21
N GLY A 52 -4.86 20.48 -6.18
CA GLY A 52 -4.15 20.37 -7.47
C GLY A 52 -2.67 20.71 -7.38
N SER A 53 -2.28 21.65 -6.49
CA SER A 53 -0.89 22.05 -6.20
C SER A 53 -0.80 22.94 -4.96
N THR A 54 -0.26 22.43 -3.84
CA THR A 54 0.00 23.17 -2.58
C THR A 54 1.35 22.76 -1.98
N ASP A 55 1.90 23.51 -1.01
CA ASP A 55 3.14 23.15 -0.30
C ASP A 55 3.09 21.77 0.37
N VAL A 56 1.88 21.29 0.71
CA VAL A 56 1.68 19.94 1.26
C VAL A 56 1.94 18.84 0.23
N LEU A 57 1.80 19.13 -1.07
CA LEU A 57 2.27 18.21 -2.12
C LEU A 57 3.80 18.03 -2.12
N GLN A 58 4.56 18.83 -1.39
CA GLN A 58 6.00 18.60 -1.21
C GLN A 58 6.29 17.52 -0.16
N LYS A 59 5.35 17.22 0.74
CA LYS A 59 5.51 16.12 1.70
C LYS A 59 5.44 14.78 0.97
N GLN A 60 6.43 13.92 1.22
CA GLN A 60 6.52 12.59 0.61
C GLN A 60 5.30 11.72 0.93
N GLY A 61 4.81 11.76 2.18
CA GLY A 61 3.61 11.02 2.58
C GLY A 61 2.35 11.45 1.82
N TYR A 62 2.19 12.73 1.51
CA TYR A 62 1.03 13.20 0.74
C TYR A 62 1.07 12.68 -0.69
N ARG A 63 2.24 12.77 -1.34
CA ARG A 63 2.44 12.20 -2.69
C ARG A 63 2.11 10.71 -2.72
N LYS A 64 2.54 9.98 -1.69
CA LYS A 64 2.25 8.55 -1.55
C LYS A 64 0.76 8.26 -1.53
N ILE A 65 0.00 8.99 -0.70
CA ILE A 65 -1.47 8.83 -0.62
C ILE A 65 -2.13 9.27 -1.94
N SER A 66 -1.68 10.37 -2.56
CA SER A 66 -2.24 10.89 -3.81
C SER A 66 -2.02 9.93 -4.99
N GLU A 67 -0.83 9.36 -5.12
CA GLU A 67 -0.52 8.39 -6.17
C GLU A 67 -1.26 7.07 -5.93
N PHE A 68 -1.35 6.62 -4.67
CA PHE A 68 -2.17 5.47 -4.31
C PHE A 68 -3.64 5.67 -4.67
N ARG A 69 -4.21 6.83 -4.31
CA ARG A 69 -5.56 7.24 -4.69
C ARG A 69 -5.73 7.23 -6.21
N ARG A 70 -4.79 7.80 -6.96
CA ARG A 70 -4.83 7.81 -8.43
C ARG A 70 -4.83 6.41 -9.01
N LEU A 71 -4.01 5.51 -8.46
CA LEU A 71 -3.94 4.11 -8.86
C LEU A 71 -5.28 3.40 -8.58
N ALA A 72 -5.75 3.45 -7.34
CA ALA A 72 -7.01 2.83 -6.92
C ALA A 72 -8.22 3.35 -7.72
N LEU A 73 -8.29 4.66 -7.97
CA LEU A 73 -9.35 5.26 -8.78
C LEU A 73 -9.31 4.77 -10.24
N LYS A 74 -8.12 4.62 -10.83
CA LYS A 74 -7.96 4.05 -12.18
C LYS A 74 -8.48 2.62 -12.27
N ASP A 75 -8.34 1.86 -11.18
CA ASP A 75 -8.82 0.47 -11.09
C ASP A 75 -10.28 0.37 -10.62
N GLY A 76 -10.97 1.50 -10.42
CA GLY A 76 -12.40 1.55 -10.14
C GLY A 76 -12.78 1.60 -8.66
N TYR A 77 -11.82 1.78 -7.74
CA TYR A 77 -12.11 1.86 -6.31
C TYR A 77 -12.52 3.27 -5.88
N GLU A 78 -13.66 3.38 -5.21
CA GLU A 78 -14.18 4.64 -4.66
C GLU A 78 -13.59 4.99 -3.29
N TYR A 79 -13.07 3.97 -2.59
CA TYR A 79 -12.52 4.10 -1.25
C TYR A 79 -11.15 3.47 -1.17
N ILE A 80 -10.26 4.13 -0.42
CA ILE A 80 -8.95 3.62 -0.08
C ILE A 80 -8.73 3.62 1.42
N TRP A 81 -7.85 2.73 1.88
CA TRP A 81 -7.40 2.69 3.26
C TRP A 81 -5.88 2.77 3.34
N VAL A 82 -5.40 3.63 4.25
CA VAL A 82 -3.97 3.82 4.54
C VAL A 82 -3.80 3.98 6.05
N ASP A 83 -2.98 3.15 6.68
CA ASP A 83 -2.77 3.12 8.14
C ASP A 83 -2.20 4.43 8.71
N THR A 84 -1.49 5.22 7.90
CA THR A 84 -0.91 6.50 8.30
C THR A 84 -1.96 7.55 8.61
N CYS A 85 -3.01 7.65 7.77
CA CYS A 85 -4.01 8.71 7.85
C CYS A 85 -5.44 8.24 8.15
N CYS A 86 -5.78 6.96 7.96
CA CYS A 86 -7.13 6.46 8.25
C CYS A 86 -7.32 6.11 9.74
N ILE A 87 -6.23 5.89 10.48
CA ILE A 87 -6.26 5.66 11.92
C ILE A 87 -5.86 6.94 12.64
N ASP A 88 -6.70 7.42 13.55
CA ASP A 88 -6.31 8.44 14.52
C ASP A 88 -5.46 7.80 15.63
N LYS A 89 -4.14 7.90 15.46
CA LYS A 89 -3.16 7.37 16.42
C LYS A 89 -3.08 8.15 17.73
N THR A 90 -3.74 9.31 17.83
CA THR A 90 -3.82 10.07 19.08
C THR A 90 -4.93 9.53 19.99
N SER A 91 -5.90 8.81 19.43
CA SER A 91 -6.91 8.06 20.17
C SER A 91 -6.37 6.67 20.50
N SER A 92 -6.02 6.44 21.76
CA SER A 92 -5.52 5.13 22.22
C SER A 92 -6.55 4.01 22.01
N ALA A 93 -7.84 4.32 22.15
CA ALA A 93 -8.94 3.39 21.90
C ALA A 93 -8.99 2.99 20.41
N GLU A 94 -8.92 3.96 19.50
CA GLU A 94 -8.94 3.70 18.06
C GLU A 94 -7.69 2.95 17.61
N LEU A 95 -6.50 3.34 18.11
CA LEU A 95 -5.26 2.65 17.81
C LEU A 95 -5.29 1.19 18.26
N GLN A 96 -5.84 0.91 19.45
CA GLN A 96 -5.96 -0.46 19.95
C GLN A 96 -6.96 -1.29 19.13
N GLU A 97 -8.10 -0.70 18.77
CA GLU A 97 -9.08 -1.33 17.88
C GLU A 97 -8.45 -1.63 16.50
N ALA A 98 -7.70 -0.68 15.97
CA ALA A 98 -7.00 -0.83 14.69
C ALA A 98 -6.03 -2.00 14.73
N ILE A 99 -5.14 -2.07 15.73
CA ILE A 99 -4.20 -3.18 15.90
C ILE A 99 -4.91 -4.53 15.90
N ASN A 100 -6.04 -4.63 16.59
CA ASN A 100 -6.82 -5.88 16.67
C ASN A 100 -7.58 -6.20 15.37
N SER A 101 -7.81 -5.21 14.52
CA SER A 101 -8.62 -5.33 13.29
C SER A 101 -7.79 -5.36 12.01
N MET A 102 -6.50 -5.04 12.06
CA MET A 102 -5.61 -4.90 10.88
C MET A 102 -5.69 -6.11 9.93
N TYR A 103 -5.54 -7.32 10.47
CA TYR A 103 -5.59 -8.53 9.66
C TYR A 103 -6.93 -8.64 8.92
N GLN A 104 -8.03 -8.38 9.61
CA GLN A 104 -9.37 -8.42 9.02
C GLN A 104 -9.58 -7.33 7.96
N TRP A 105 -9.00 -6.14 8.14
CA TRP A 105 -9.04 -5.08 7.12
C TRP A 105 -8.25 -5.46 5.87
N TYR A 106 -7.06 -6.04 6.01
CA TYR A 106 -6.35 -6.58 4.85
C TYR A 106 -7.13 -7.72 4.17
N TRP A 107 -7.70 -8.65 4.95
CA TRP A 107 -8.48 -9.77 4.44
C TRP A 107 -9.74 -9.34 3.68
N ASN A 108 -10.45 -8.34 4.19
CA ASN A 108 -11.69 -7.83 3.60
C ASN A 108 -11.47 -6.82 2.48
N SER A 109 -10.24 -6.34 2.27
CA SER A 109 -9.93 -5.49 1.12
C SER A 109 -10.10 -6.27 -0.19
N ASP A 110 -10.62 -5.61 -1.22
CA ASP A 110 -10.72 -6.22 -2.55
C ASP A 110 -9.34 -6.37 -3.20
N VAL A 111 -8.43 -5.44 -2.90
CA VAL A 111 -7.05 -5.47 -3.35
C VAL A 111 -6.14 -4.77 -2.34
N CYS A 112 -4.98 -5.38 -2.10
CA CYS A 112 -3.86 -4.77 -1.42
C CYS A 112 -2.81 -4.37 -2.44
N TYR A 113 -2.39 -3.10 -2.39
CA TYR A 113 -1.24 -2.62 -3.13
C TYR A 113 -0.04 -2.56 -2.19
N ALA A 114 0.98 -3.39 -2.44
CA ALA A 114 2.26 -3.31 -1.76
C ALA A 114 3.16 -2.32 -2.50
N TYR A 115 3.31 -1.12 -1.95
CA TYR A 115 4.19 -0.08 -2.50
C TYR A 115 5.61 -0.20 -1.95
N LEU A 116 6.56 -0.40 -2.87
CA LEU A 116 7.98 -0.55 -2.58
C LEU A 116 8.73 0.69 -3.06
N SER A 117 8.95 1.64 -2.16
CA SER A 117 9.62 2.89 -2.46
C SER A 117 11.11 2.74 -2.80
N ASP A 118 11.72 1.61 -2.48
CA ASP A 118 13.14 1.29 -2.72
C ASP A 118 13.36 0.24 -3.82
N ALA A 119 12.31 -0.12 -4.58
CA ALA A 119 12.40 -1.03 -5.70
C ALA A 119 12.08 -0.33 -7.02
N SER A 120 12.93 -0.54 -8.03
CA SER A 120 12.67 -0.13 -9.41
C SER A 120 12.64 -1.38 -10.27
N VAL A 121 11.50 -1.66 -10.90
CA VAL A 121 11.32 -2.91 -11.65
C VAL A 121 10.96 -2.57 -13.11
N PRO A 122 11.71 -3.06 -14.11
CA PRO A 122 11.38 -2.91 -15.52
C PRO A 122 9.99 -3.50 -15.84
N THR A 123 9.17 -2.75 -16.57
CA THR A 123 7.79 -3.12 -16.93
C THR A 123 7.55 -3.04 -18.45
N ASP A 124 8.63 -2.99 -19.23
CA ASP A 124 8.65 -2.77 -20.68
C ASP A 124 8.54 -4.05 -21.51
N ARG A 125 8.67 -5.23 -20.88
CA ARG A 125 8.68 -6.53 -21.58
C ARG A 125 7.53 -7.40 -21.11
N THR A 126 6.77 -7.91 -22.06
CA THR A 126 5.61 -8.78 -21.84
C THR A 126 5.65 -10.01 -22.74
N ASP A 127 4.98 -11.08 -22.31
CA ASP A 127 4.69 -12.25 -23.14
C ASP A 127 3.46 -12.01 -24.04
N ALA A 128 3.07 -13.04 -24.79
CA ALA A 128 1.92 -12.97 -25.70
C ALA A 128 0.58 -12.72 -25.00
N ASP A 129 0.48 -13.07 -23.72
CA ASP A 129 -0.72 -12.88 -22.89
C ASP A 129 -0.68 -11.55 -22.10
N GLY A 130 0.37 -10.75 -22.30
CA GLY A 130 0.56 -9.46 -21.64
C GLY A 130 1.14 -9.54 -20.23
N ARG A 131 1.62 -10.72 -19.78
CA ARG A 131 2.29 -10.87 -18.49
C ARG A 131 3.72 -10.37 -18.57
N LEU A 132 4.19 -9.73 -17.50
CA LEU A 132 5.53 -9.15 -17.47
C LEU A 132 6.60 -10.25 -17.44
N LEU A 133 7.65 -10.04 -18.25
CA LEU A 133 8.79 -10.95 -18.36
C LEU A 133 10.00 -10.38 -17.65
N PHE A 134 10.43 -11.07 -16.58
CA PHE A 134 11.58 -10.70 -15.77
C PHE A 134 12.78 -11.59 -16.04
N LYS A 135 13.97 -10.99 -16.12
CA LYS A 135 15.22 -11.69 -15.85
C LYS A 135 15.42 -11.69 -14.33
N PRO A 136 16.11 -12.68 -13.75
CA PRO A 136 16.39 -12.68 -12.31
C PRO A 136 17.01 -11.38 -11.78
N SER A 137 17.86 -10.72 -12.57
CA SER A 137 18.47 -9.43 -12.23
C SER A 137 17.47 -8.28 -12.10
N ASP A 138 16.33 -8.34 -12.78
CA ASP A 138 15.35 -7.26 -12.81
C ASP A 138 14.55 -7.18 -11.50
N LEU A 139 14.45 -8.30 -10.77
CA LEU A 139 13.74 -8.39 -9.49
C LEU A 139 14.69 -8.33 -8.28
N GLN A 140 15.99 -8.13 -8.48
CA GLN A 140 16.93 -7.93 -7.37
C GLN A 140 16.52 -6.76 -6.44
N PRO A 141 16.09 -5.59 -6.95
CA PRO A 141 15.60 -4.49 -6.10
C PRO A 141 14.35 -4.88 -5.31
N PHE A 142 13.45 -5.67 -5.90
CA PHE A 142 12.27 -6.21 -5.23
C PHE A 142 12.68 -7.13 -4.07
N GLN A 143 13.53 -8.12 -4.31
CA GLN A 143 13.94 -9.11 -3.31
C GLN A 143 14.72 -8.50 -2.13
N ARG A 144 15.40 -7.37 -2.36
CA ARG A 144 16.16 -6.64 -1.34
C ARG A 144 15.37 -5.49 -0.70
N SER A 145 14.11 -5.30 -1.10
CA SER A 145 13.30 -4.21 -0.58
C SER A 145 13.15 -4.33 0.92
N GLN A 146 13.28 -3.20 1.61
CA GLN A 146 13.05 -3.09 3.04
C GLN A 146 11.58 -3.28 3.41
N TRP A 147 10.67 -3.41 2.44
CA TRP A 147 9.30 -3.83 2.69
C TRP A 147 9.24 -5.23 3.32
N PHE A 148 10.16 -6.14 2.96
CA PHE A 148 10.17 -7.52 3.48
C PHE A 148 10.67 -7.65 4.92
N THR A 149 11.34 -6.63 5.47
CA THR A 149 11.95 -6.69 6.81
C THR A 149 11.04 -6.19 7.92
N ARG A 150 9.78 -5.83 7.62
CA ARG A 150 8.84 -5.25 8.60
C ARG A 150 8.11 -6.37 9.35
N GLY A 151 7.81 -6.11 10.63
CA GLY A 151 7.04 -7.05 11.45
C GLY A 151 5.60 -7.31 10.96
N TRP A 152 5.04 -6.40 10.15
CA TRP A 152 3.69 -6.53 9.58
C TRP A 152 3.66 -7.18 8.19
N THR A 153 4.80 -7.31 7.50
CA THR A 153 4.88 -7.80 6.13
C THR A 153 4.16 -9.12 5.95
N LEU A 154 4.30 -10.05 6.90
CA LEU A 154 3.67 -11.36 6.80
C LEU A 154 2.13 -11.27 6.76
N GLN A 155 1.54 -10.42 7.60
CA GLN A 155 0.10 -10.22 7.60
C GLN A 155 -0.34 -9.51 6.31
N GLU A 156 0.39 -8.49 5.88
CA GLU A 156 0.13 -7.73 4.67
C GLU A 156 0.30 -8.59 3.38
N LEU A 157 1.12 -9.63 3.45
CA LEU A 157 1.38 -10.60 2.38
C LEU A 157 0.31 -11.70 2.32
N LEU A 158 -0.12 -12.22 3.48
CA LEU A 158 -0.98 -13.41 3.57
C LEU A 158 -2.47 -13.10 3.72
N ALA A 159 -2.83 -11.96 4.32
CA ALA A 159 -4.23 -11.66 4.59
C ALA A 159 -5.02 -11.26 3.32
N PRO A 160 -4.52 -10.41 2.42
CA PRO A 160 -5.29 -9.97 1.26
C PRO A 160 -5.56 -11.10 0.28
N ARG A 161 -6.77 -11.12 -0.30
CA ARG A 161 -7.14 -12.06 -1.36
C ARG A 161 -6.45 -11.77 -2.69
N ALA A 162 -6.14 -10.49 -2.94
CA ALA A 162 -5.39 -10.04 -4.09
C ALA A 162 -4.31 -9.05 -3.62
N LEU A 163 -3.05 -9.40 -3.86
CA LEU A 163 -1.90 -8.55 -3.57
C LEU A 163 -1.18 -8.21 -4.86
N ILE A 164 -1.03 -6.90 -5.13
CA ILE A 164 -0.36 -6.35 -6.30
C ILE A 164 0.84 -5.53 -5.83
N PHE A 165 2.02 -5.84 -6.37
CA PHE A 165 3.23 -5.08 -6.10
C PHE A 165 3.35 -3.87 -7.03
N VAL A 166 3.76 -2.76 -6.43
CA VAL A 166 3.91 -1.46 -7.06
C VAL A 166 5.29 -0.91 -6.75
N ASP A 167 6.02 -0.50 -7.79
CA ASP A 167 7.39 0.00 -7.66
C ASP A 167 7.44 1.47 -7.19
N GLN A 168 8.64 2.01 -6.99
CA GLN A 168 8.87 3.41 -6.58
C GLN A 168 8.26 4.46 -7.52
N THR A 169 7.89 4.07 -8.76
CA THR A 169 7.28 4.93 -9.77
C THR A 169 5.77 4.72 -9.92
N TRP A 170 5.15 4.01 -8.97
CA TRP A 170 3.73 3.68 -8.96
C TRP A 170 3.28 2.80 -10.12
N LYS A 171 4.19 1.98 -10.67
CA LYS A 171 3.87 0.98 -11.70
C LYS A 171 3.65 -0.38 -11.07
N LYS A 172 2.53 -1.00 -11.44
CA LYS A 172 2.24 -2.39 -11.11
C LYS A 172 3.23 -3.29 -11.85
N PHE A 173 3.88 -4.21 -11.16
CA PHE A 173 4.84 -5.12 -11.78
C PHE A 173 4.57 -6.60 -11.49
N GLY A 174 3.55 -6.94 -10.73
CA GLY A 174 3.15 -8.34 -10.56
C GLY A 174 2.23 -8.54 -9.38
N THR A 175 1.60 -9.71 -9.34
CA THR A 175 0.84 -10.17 -8.17
C THR A 175 1.72 -11.03 -7.26
N ALA A 176 1.22 -11.34 -6.06
CA ALA A 176 1.85 -12.37 -5.21
C ALA A 176 2.02 -13.72 -5.91
N TYR A 177 1.08 -14.08 -6.79
CA TYR A 177 1.17 -15.31 -7.57
C TYR A 177 2.27 -15.24 -8.64
N ASP A 178 2.36 -14.13 -9.38
CA ASP A 178 3.38 -13.97 -10.43
C ASP A 178 4.80 -13.97 -9.88
N LEU A 179 4.97 -13.57 -8.62
CA LEU A 179 6.26 -13.34 -7.97
C LEU A 179 6.57 -14.34 -6.85
N GLU A 180 5.82 -15.43 -6.71
CA GLU A 180 5.91 -16.39 -5.59
C GLU A 180 7.35 -16.84 -5.30
N ASN A 181 8.07 -17.33 -6.31
CA ASN A 181 9.47 -17.78 -6.18
C ASN A 181 10.41 -16.66 -5.68
N PHE A 182 10.15 -15.41 -6.09
CA PHE A 182 10.96 -14.26 -5.70
C PHE A 182 10.63 -13.80 -4.28
N ILE A 183 9.37 -13.92 -3.86
CA ILE A 183 8.89 -13.64 -2.50
C ILE A 183 9.49 -14.65 -1.52
N GLU A 184 9.48 -15.94 -1.86
CA GLU A 184 10.09 -16.99 -1.03
C GLU A 184 11.58 -16.68 -0.81
N THR A 185 12.29 -16.38 -1.90
CA THR A 185 13.71 -15.99 -1.83
C THR A 185 13.92 -14.73 -0.97
N ALA A 186 13.10 -13.69 -1.16
CA ALA A 186 13.20 -12.44 -0.41
C ALA A 186 12.98 -12.65 1.10
N THR A 187 11.96 -13.44 1.47
CA THR A 187 11.64 -13.73 2.86
C THR A 187 12.69 -14.61 3.52
N MET A 188 13.27 -15.59 2.82
CA MET A 188 14.41 -16.39 3.32
C MET A 188 15.65 -15.54 3.60
N TYR A 189 15.99 -14.60 2.72
CA TYR A 189 17.09 -13.65 2.96
C TYR A 189 16.87 -12.83 4.23
N VAL A 190 15.63 -12.41 4.51
CA VAL A 190 15.28 -11.67 5.73
C VAL A 190 15.42 -12.54 6.98
N LEU A 191 15.09 -13.83 6.88
CA LEU A 191 15.24 -14.80 7.98
C LEU A 191 16.69 -15.26 8.19
N GLY A 192 17.63 -14.82 7.36
CA GLY A 192 19.04 -15.22 7.43
C GLY A 192 19.28 -16.65 6.93
N CYS A 193 18.32 -17.26 6.24
CA CYS A 193 18.48 -18.55 5.58
C CYS A 193 18.99 -18.28 4.15
N ASN A 194 20.29 -18.42 3.92
CA ASN A 194 20.84 -18.29 2.58
C ASN A 194 20.56 -19.58 1.79
N PRO A 195 19.89 -19.52 0.63
CA PRO A 195 19.58 -20.72 -0.16
C PRO A 195 20.81 -21.42 -0.76
N ASN A 196 22.03 -20.91 -0.51
CA ASN A 196 23.29 -21.54 -0.91
C ASN A 196 24.09 -22.10 0.29
N ASP A 197 23.49 -22.20 1.49
CA ASP A 197 24.16 -22.72 2.69
C ASP A 197 24.01 -24.25 2.87
N ASP A 198 23.51 -24.98 1.87
CA ASP A 198 23.46 -26.46 1.82
C ASP A 198 24.51 -27.06 0.87
#